data_AF-A0A7V7AHM7-F1
#
_entry.id   AF-A0A7V7AHM7-F1
#
_cell.length_a   1.000
_cell.length_b   1.000
_cell.length_c   1.000
_cell.angle_alpha   90.00
_cell.angle_beta   90.00
_cell.angle_gamma   90.00
#
_symmetry.space_group_name_H-M   'P 1'
#
loop_
_entity.id
_entity.type
_entity.pdbx_description
1 polymer ?
#
loop_
_entity_poly.entity_id
_entity_poly.type
_entity_poly.pdbx_seq_one_letter_code
_entity_poly.pdbx_strand_id
1 'polypeptide(L)'
;STNRTIDEKDQGGGSRDTTENNSTGQIVLLKSGQAGKEQPVIIQEERPAIRGILVVADGAKDPLIRKKLLRAVETVLDLDVHRISVFSRKGR
;
A
#
# COMPACT_ATOMS: atom_id res chain seq x y z
N SER A 1 -9.67 10.53 -17.97
CA SER A 1 -8.91 11.43 -17.08
C SER A 1 -8.35 12.57 -17.91
N THR A 2 -8.56 13.80 -17.48
CA THR A 2 -8.01 14.99 -18.15
C THR A 2 -7.10 15.70 -17.16
N ASN A 3 -5.82 15.85 -17.53
CA ASN A 3 -4.85 16.61 -16.74
C ASN A 3 -4.65 17.98 -17.40
N ARG A 4 -4.90 19.06 -16.67
CA ARG A 4 -4.64 20.43 -17.13
C ARG A 4 -3.64 21.09 -16.18
N THR A 5 -2.52 21.52 -16.75
CA THR A 5 -1.49 22.32 -16.08
C THR A 5 -1.51 23.71 -16.69
N ILE A 6 -1.67 24.73 -15.84
CA ILE A 6 -1.59 26.14 -16.25
C ILE A 6 -0.45 26.77 -15.45
N ASP A 7 0.57 27.24 -16.18
CA ASP A 7 1.69 27.98 -15.63
C ASP A 7 1.52 29.46 -16.02
N GLU A 8 1.18 30.31 -15.04
CA GLU A 8 1.10 31.77 -15.22
C GLU A 8 2.34 32.45 -14.62
N LYS A 9 3.06 33.23 -15.44
CA LYS A 9 4.18 34.08 -15.01
C LYS A 9 3.80 35.55 -15.19
N ASP A 10 3.68 36.29 -14.09
CA ASP A 10 3.45 37.73 -14.10
C ASP A 10 4.75 38.52 -14.22
N GLN A 11 4.71 39.68 -14.89
CA GLN A 11 5.87 40.55 -15.11
C GLN A 11 6.49 41.12 -13.82
N GLY A 12 5.81 41.01 -12.66
CA GLY A 12 6.30 41.38 -11.33
C GLY A 12 7.03 40.26 -10.57
N GLY A 13 7.21 39.08 -11.16
CA GLY A 13 7.95 37.96 -10.55
C GLY A 13 7.11 36.93 -9.79
N GLY A 14 5.78 36.99 -9.89
CA GLY A 14 4.89 35.95 -9.37
C GLY A 14 4.75 34.79 -10.36
N SER A 15 4.92 33.55 -9.88
CA SER A 15 4.60 32.33 -10.63
C SER A 15 3.44 31.62 -9.96
N ARG A 16 2.41 31.25 -10.71
CA ARG A 16 1.27 30.46 -10.24
C ARG A 16 1.14 29.20 -11.08
N ASP A 17 1.29 28.06 -10.41
CA ASP A 17 1.13 26.74 -11.03
C ASP A 17 -0.20 26.14 -10.51
N THR A 18 -1.15 25.88 -11.40
CA THR A 18 -2.43 25.24 -11.05
C THR A 18 -2.55 23.89 -11.76
N THR A 19 -2.61 22.82 -10.97
CA THR A 19 -2.80 21.44 -11.46
C THR A 19 -4.22 20.98 -11.18
N GLU A 20 -5.00 20.76 -12.23
CA GLU A 20 -6.36 20.20 -12.14
C GLU A 20 -6.36 18.73 -12.57
N ASN A 21 -6.82 17.85 -11.68
CA ASN A 21 -6.93 16.40 -11.93
C ASN A 21 -8.39 15.98 -11.80
N ASN A 22 -9.02 15.61 -12.93
CA ASN A 22 -10.41 15.16 -12.99
C ASN A 22 -10.47 13.67 -13.39
N SER A 23 -10.93 12.83 -12.46
CA SER A 23 -11.10 11.39 -12.63
C SER A 23 -12.58 11.03 -12.53
N THR A 24 -13.16 10.51 -13.62
CA THR A 24 -14.54 10.02 -13.69
C THR A 24 -14.51 8.52 -13.91
N GLY A 25 -15.09 7.73 -13.00
CA GLY A 25 -15.21 6.27 -13.10
C GLY A 25 -16.65 5.84 -13.36
N GLN A 26 -16.86 4.94 -14.32
CA GLN A 26 -18.18 4.37 -14.63
C GLN A 26 -18.19 2.86 -14.30
N ILE A 27 -19.16 2.42 -13.50
CA ILE A 27 -19.32 0.99 -13.14
C ILE A 27 -19.99 0.25 -14.31
N VAL A 28 -19.41 -0.88 -14.74
CA VAL A 28 -19.96 -1.72 -15.81
C VAL A 28 -20.80 -2.85 -15.21
N LEU A 29 -22.06 -2.95 -15.64
CA LEU A 29 -23.03 -3.96 -15.19
C LEU A 29 -23.31 -4.94 -16.32
N LEU A 30 -23.18 -6.26 -16.06
CA LEU A 30 -23.58 -7.30 -17.00
C LEU A 30 -25.06 -7.62 -16.80
N LYS A 31 -25.86 -7.51 -17.87
CA LYS A 31 -27.25 -7.99 -17.88
C LYS A 31 -27.25 -9.46 -18.27
N SER A 32 -27.27 -10.35 -17.27
CA SER A 32 -27.38 -11.79 -17.55
C SER A 32 -28.82 -12.12 -17.98
N GLY A 33 -28.97 -12.82 -19.11
CA GLY A 33 -30.22 -12.96 -19.88
C GLY A 33 -31.36 -13.76 -19.23
N GLN A 34 -31.29 -14.08 -17.94
CA GLN A 34 -32.41 -14.65 -17.18
C GLN A 34 -32.49 -14.01 -15.80
N ALA A 35 -33.60 -13.31 -15.56
CA ALA A 35 -34.05 -12.77 -14.29
C ALA A 35 -33.14 -11.71 -13.62
N GLY A 36 -33.22 -10.46 -14.10
CA GLY A 36 -33.19 -9.23 -13.26
C GLY A 36 -32.01 -8.98 -12.31
N LYS A 37 -30.95 -9.79 -12.34
CA LYS A 37 -29.78 -9.65 -11.47
C LYS A 37 -28.68 -8.93 -12.24
N GLU A 38 -28.55 -7.63 -11.98
CA GLU A 38 -27.39 -6.86 -12.42
C GLU A 38 -26.21 -7.19 -11.50
N GLN A 39 -25.15 -7.78 -12.05
CA GLN A 39 -23.93 -8.14 -11.32
C GLN A 39 -22.78 -7.22 -11.77
N PRO A 40 -22.06 -6.56 -10.84
CA PRO A 40 -20.88 -5.78 -11.20
C PRO A 40 -19.75 -6.69 -11.70
N VAL A 41 -18.95 -6.17 -12.63
CA VAL A 41 -17.74 -6.87 -13.10
C VAL A 41 -16.63 -6.71 -12.06
N ILE A 42 -16.20 -7.83 -11.47
CA ILE A 42 -15.04 -7.86 -10.58
C ILE A 42 -13.77 -7.86 -11.45
N ILE A 43 -12.97 -6.80 -11.36
CA ILE A 43 -11.70 -6.66 -12.11
C ILE A 43 -10.51 -7.26 -11.35
N GLN A 44 -10.51 -7.18 -10.03
CA GLN A 44 -9.42 -7.65 -9.17
C GLN A 44 -9.91 -7.78 -7.72
N GLU A 45 -9.37 -8.74 -6.99
CA GLU A 45 -9.58 -8.90 -5.55
C GLU A 45 -8.26 -8.60 -4.83
N GLU A 46 -8.27 -7.62 -3.93
CA GLU A 46 -7.11 -7.22 -3.15
C GLU A 46 -7.14 -7.86 -1.75
N ARG A 47 -5.99 -8.35 -1.29
CA ARG A 47 -5.84 -8.88 0.06
C ARG A 47 -5.60 -7.75 1.06
N PRO A 48 -6.07 -7.91 2.32
CA PRO A 48 -5.81 -6.90 3.35
C PRO A 48 -4.31 -6.75 3.61
N ALA A 49 -3.89 -5.50 3.85
CA ALA A 49 -2.51 -5.20 4.20
C ALA A 49 -2.12 -5.74 5.59
N ILE A 50 -0.88 -6.22 5.73
CA ILE A 50 -0.33 -6.69 7.01
C ILE A 50 -0.08 -5.49 7.92
N ARG A 51 -0.69 -5.50 9.11
CA ARG A 51 -0.51 -4.44 10.13
C ARG A 51 0.79 -4.57 10.93
N GLY A 52 1.25 -5.80 11.19
CA GLY A 52 2.49 -6.04 11.91
C GLY A 52 2.76 -7.52 12.18
N ILE A 53 4.00 -7.83 12.56
CA ILE A 53 4.49 -9.20 12.75
C ILE A 53 5.28 -9.32 14.05
N LEU A 54 5.08 -10.45 14.74
CA LEU A 54 5.84 -10.88 15.91
C LEU A 54 6.70 -12.09 15.55
N VAL A 55 8.00 -12.00 15.82
CA VAL A 55 8.97 -13.10 15.62
C VAL A 55 9.55 -13.48 16.97
N VAL A 56 9.52 -14.76 17.31
CA VAL A 56 10.16 -15.30 18.50
C VAL A 56 11.17 -16.35 18.06
N ALA A 57 12.45 -16.13 18.39
CA ALA A 57 13.52 -17.04 17.99
C ALA A 57 14.50 -17.31 19.14
N ASP A 58 15.10 -18.49 19.12
CA ASP A 58 16.26 -18.78 19.96
C ASP A 58 17.47 -17.97 19.46
N GLY A 59 18.25 -17.42 20.39
CA GLY A 59 19.39 -16.58 20.04
C GLY A 59 19.02 -15.14 19.63
N ALA A 60 17.75 -14.75 19.58
CA ALA A 60 17.36 -13.34 19.32
C ALA A 60 17.73 -12.36 20.46
N LYS A 61 18.42 -12.83 21.51
CA LYS A 61 19.16 -11.99 22.46
C LYS A 61 20.42 -11.39 21.83
N ASP A 62 21.03 -12.10 20.89
CA ASP A 62 22.18 -11.61 20.14
C ASP A 62 21.71 -10.51 19.16
N PRO A 63 22.23 -9.28 19.27
CA PRO A 63 21.90 -8.20 18.35
C PRO A 63 22.15 -8.51 16.87
N LEU A 64 23.16 -9.33 16.55
CA LEU A 64 23.48 -9.73 15.18
C LEU A 64 22.38 -10.65 14.61
N ILE A 65 21.94 -11.63 15.41
CA ILE A 65 20.85 -12.53 15.02
C ILE A 65 19.54 -11.74 14.89
N ARG A 66 19.24 -10.87 15.87
CA ARG A 66 18.06 -10.02 15.84
C ARG A 66 18.01 -9.12 14.59
N LYS A 67 19.15 -8.52 14.22
CA LYS A 67 19.27 -7.72 12.99
C LYS A 67 19.05 -8.55 11.73
N LYS A 68 19.61 -9.76 11.66
CA LYS A 68 19.41 -10.67 10.52
C LYS A 68 17.94 -11.05 10.36
N LEU A 69 17.27 -11.41 11.46
CA LEU A 69 15.84 -11.75 11.44
C LEU A 69 14.99 -10.56 10.98
N LEU A 70 15.25 -9.38 11.52
CA LEU A 70 14.54 -8.16 11.15
C LEU A 70 14.70 -7.84 9.66
N ARG A 71 15.92 -7.92 9.12
CA ARG A 71 16.18 -7.70 7.70
C ARG A 71 15.51 -8.74 6.81
N ALA A 72 15.55 -10.02 7.20
CA ALA A 72 14.92 -11.07 6.42
C ALA A 72 13.40 -10.86 6.30
N VAL A 73 12.74 -10.48 7.39
CA VAL A 73 11.29 -10.22 7.39
C VAL A 73 10.95 -8.97 6.59
N GLU A 74 11.72 -7.90 6.75
CA GLU A 74 11.58 -6.66 5.97
C GLU A 74 11.63 -6.94 4.46
N THR A 75 12.61 -7.71 3.99
CA THR A 75 12.80 -7.97 2.55
C THR A 75 11.81 -8.96 1.96
N VAL A 76 11.40 -9.99 2.72
CA VAL A 76 10.56 -11.07 2.18
C VAL A 76 9.09 -10.66 2.14
N LEU A 77 8.65 -9.87 3.12
CA LEU A 77 7.25 -9.48 3.27
C LEU A 77 6.99 -8.01 2.89
N ASP A 78 8.03 -7.28 2.46
CA ASP A 78 7.97 -5.87 2.09
C ASP A 78 7.31 -5.02 3.18
N LEU A 79 7.86 -5.13 4.40
CA LEU A 79 7.31 -4.48 5.59
C LEU A 79 8.31 -3.53 6.22
N ASP A 80 7.81 -2.34 6.58
CA ASP A 80 8.59 -1.37 7.34
C ASP A 80 9.04 -1.91 8.70
N VAL A 81 10.25 -1.52 9.10
CA VAL A 81 10.88 -1.95 10.35
C VAL A 81 10.03 -1.68 11.59
N HIS A 82 9.27 -0.58 11.61
CA HIS A 82 8.40 -0.22 12.74
C HIS A 82 7.21 -1.18 12.94
N ARG A 83 6.93 -2.06 11.96
CA ARG A 83 5.86 -3.07 12.01
C ARG A 83 6.35 -4.45 12.45
N ILE A 84 7.65 -4.61 12.70
CA ILE A 84 8.27 -5.91 13.00
C ILE A 84 8.79 -5.90 14.44
N SER A 85 8.35 -6.86 15.23
CA SER A 85 8.84 -7.06 16.60
C SER A 85 9.52 -8.42 16.74
N VAL A 86 10.78 -8.42 17.19
CA VAL A 86 11.59 -9.63 17.37
C VAL A 86 11.94 -9.80 18.84
N PHE A 87 11.60 -10.96 19.41
CA PHE A 87 11.88 -11.34 20.78
C PHE A 87 12.67 -12.63 20.86
N SER A 88 13.47 -12.76 21.92
CA SER A 88 14.05 -14.05 22.30
C SER A 88 13.00 -14.91 22.97
N ARG A 89 13.00 -16.20 22.66
CA ARG A 89 12.31 -17.17 23.52
C ARG A 89 12.92 -17.14 24.92
N LYS A 90 12.06 -17.21 25.95
CA LYS A 90 12.51 -17.47 27.32
C LYS A 90 12.75 -18.97 27.41
N GLY A 91 14.01 -19.38 27.64
CA GLY A 91 14.34 -20.78 27.92
C GLY A 91 13.56 -21.24 29.15
N ARG A 92 13.03 -22.46 29.10
CA ARG A 92 12.47 -23.12 30.29
C ARG A 92 13.58 -23.42 31.28
#